data_AF-A0A947HUW5-F1
#
_entry.id   AF-A0A947HUW5-F1
#
_cell.length_a   1.000
_cell.length_b   1.000
_cell.length_c   1.000
_cell.angle_alpha   90.00
_cell.angle_beta   90.00
_cell.angle_gamma   90.00
#
_symmetry.space_group_name_H-M   'P 1'
#
loop_
_entity.id
_entity.type
_entity.pdbx_description
1 polymer ?
#
loop_
_entity_poly.entity_id
_entity_poly.type
_entity_poly.pdbx_seq_one_letter_code
_entity_poly.pdbx_strand_id
1 'polypeptide(L)'
;MNDKTHAAEFLINRHFEVEPGMEVIYRIVGDNEDDPNEPIMLLEVNADSLPTRDFNAFGFAPSKDVPFRTLVAEVTPEELETLRRERRLPPHWDITRAKPYYRRAA
;
A
#
# COMPACT_ATOMS: atom_id res chain seq x y z
N MET A 1 5.17 -16.78 9.10
CA MET A 1 5.92 -15.71 8.43
C MET A 1 6.67 -14.92 9.49
N ASN A 2 8.00 -14.87 9.43
CA ASN A 2 8.82 -14.10 10.39
C ASN A 2 9.53 -12.90 9.75
N ASP A 3 9.27 -12.63 8.48
CA ASP A 3 9.90 -11.55 7.73
C ASP A 3 8.83 -10.59 7.21
N LYS A 4 9.10 -9.29 7.36
CA LYS A 4 8.17 -8.20 6.99
C LYS A 4 7.97 -8.15 5.48
N THR A 5 9.00 -8.50 4.71
CA THR A 5 8.88 -8.57 3.26
C THR A 5 7.92 -9.64 2.82
N HIS A 6 8.02 -10.86 3.35
CA HIS A 6 7.02 -11.90 3.08
C HIS A 6 5.61 -11.48 3.51
N ALA A 7 5.45 -10.83 4.66
CA ALA A 7 4.16 -10.31 5.12
C ALA A 7 3.55 -9.29 4.16
N ALA A 8 4.36 -8.36 3.66
CA ALA A 8 3.93 -7.40 2.66
C ALA A 8 3.55 -8.07 1.33
N GLU A 9 4.36 -9.02 0.84
CA GLU A 9 4.07 -9.75 -0.40
C GLU A 9 2.79 -10.59 -0.29
N PHE A 10 2.57 -11.24 0.86
CA PHE A 10 1.32 -11.94 1.13
C PHE A 10 0.12 -10.99 1.07
N LEU A 11 0.18 -9.84 1.76
CA LEU A 11 -0.89 -8.83 1.72
C LEU A 11 -1.15 -8.33 0.30
N ILE A 12 -0.10 -7.98 -0.45
CA ILE A 12 -0.20 -7.50 -1.83
C ILE A 12 -0.91 -8.53 -2.71
N ASN A 13 -0.51 -9.80 -2.61
CA ASN A 13 -1.16 -10.88 -3.38
C ASN A 13 -2.64 -11.03 -2.98
N ARG A 14 -2.95 -10.99 -1.68
CA ARG A 14 -4.35 -11.07 -1.20
C ARG A 14 -5.22 -9.94 -1.73
N HIS A 15 -4.72 -8.71 -1.79
CA HIS A 15 -5.48 -7.58 -2.34
C HIS A 15 -5.74 -7.78 -3.83
N PHE A 16 -4.74 -8.19 -4.62
CA PHE A 16 -4.97 -8.50 -6.04
C PHE A 16 -5.95 -9.65 -6.28
N GLU A 17 -6.01 -10.65 -5.39
CA GLU A 17 -6.94 -11.77 -5.49
C GLU A 17 -8.39 -11.36 -5.19
N VAL A 18 -8.61 -10.43 -4.27
CA VAL A 18 -9.94 -10.03 -3.80
C VAL A 18 -10.51 -8.86 -4.61
N GLU A 19 -9.67 -7.91 -5.02
CA GLU A 19 -10.09 -6.66 -5.65
C GLU A 19 -9.85 -6.72 -7.18
N PRO A 20 -10.89 -6.92 -8.02
CA PRO A 20 -10.73 -7.02 -9.46
C PRO A 20 -10.27 -5.71 -10.12
N GLY A 21 -10.64 -4.56 -9.56
CA GLY A 21 -10.23 -3.23 -10.03
C GLY A 21 -8.80 -2.82 -9.63
N MET A 22 -8.10 -3.63 -8.82
CA MET A 22 -6.75 -3.32 -8.38
C MET A 22 -5.75 -3.38 -9.55
N GLU A 23 -5.18 -2.23 -9.90
CA GLU A 23 -4.24 -2.08 -11.02
C GLU A 23 -2.78 -2.19 -10.56
N VAL A 24 -2.43 -1.46 -9.50
CA VAL A 24 -1.08 -1.39 -8.97
C VAL A 24 -1.12 -1.15 -7.46
N ILE A 25 -0.23 -1.84 -6.74
CA ILE A 25 0.01 -1.59 -5.32
C ILE A 25 1.46 -1.13 -5.17
N TYR A 26 1.65 0.03 -4.56
CA TYR A 26 2.97 0.54 -4.22
C TYR A 26 3.28 0.21 -2.76
N ARG A 27 4.31 -0.60 -2.54
CA ARG A 27 4.87 -0.77 -1.19
C ARG A 27 5.82 0.37 -0.91
N ILE A 28 5.59 1.09 0.17
CA ILE A 28 6.47 2.17 0.64
C ILE A 28 7.25 1.64 1.84
N VAL A 29 8.56 1.80 1.80
CA VAL A 29 9.47 1.42 2.89
C VAL A 29 9.96 2.70 3.56
N GLY A 30 9.82 2.76 4.88
CA GLY A 30 10.25 3.90 5.68
C GLY A 30 11.76 3.91 5.88
N ASP A 31 12.23 4.70 6.84
CA ASP A 31 13.66 4.86 7.09
C ASP A 31 14.33 3.60 7.66
N ASN A 32 13.57 2.71 8.30
CA ASN A 32 14.10 1.51 8.93
C ASN A 32 13.14 0.31 8.79
N GLU A 33 13.24 -0.40 7.67
CA GLU A 33 12.41 -1.56 7.37
C GLU A 33 12.52 -2.67 8.42
N ASP A 34 13.69 -2.83 9.03
CA ASP A 34 13.97 -3.83 10.07
C ASP A 34 13.36 -3.48 11.43
N ASP A 35 12.90 -2.23 11.65
CA ASP A 35 12.23 -1.84 12.89
C ASP A 35 10.86 -2.54 12.99
N PRO A 36 10.60 -3.39 13.99
CA PRO A 36 9.30 -4.05 14.14
C PRO A 36 8.12 -3.06 14.35
N ASN A 37 8.40 -1.82 14.73
CA ASN A 37 7.40 -0.76 14.88
C ASN A 37 7.11 -0.03 13.56
N GLU A 38 7.98 -0.13 12.56
CA GLU A 38 7.70 0.43 11.24
C GLU A 38 6.57 -0.39 10.58
N PRO A 39 5.43 0.23 10.23
CA PRO A 39 4.31 -0.48 9.64
C PRO A 39 4.61 -0.89 8.20
N ILE A 40 3.91 -1.91 7.71
CA ILE A 40 3.79 -2.17 6.29
C ILE A 40 2.93 -1.05 5.68
N MET A 41 3.45 -0.28 4.73
CA MET A 41 2.73 0.82 4.08
C MET A 41 2.43 0.47 2.62
N LEU A 42 1.15 0.49 2.26
CA LEU A 42 0.66 0.16 0.92
C LEU A 42 -0.18 1.31 0.37
N LEU A 43 0.19 1.83 -0.81
CA LEU A 43 -0.68 2.71 -1.61
C LEU A 43 -1.31 1.87 -2.72
N GLU A 44 -2.60 1.66 -2.62
CA GLU A 44 -3.41 0.84 -3.50
C GLU A 44 -4.09 1.71 -4.55
N VAL A 45 -3.96 1.32 -5.82
CA VAL A 45 -4.59 2.01 -6.94
C VAL A 45 -5.64 1.10 -7.53
N ASN A 46 -6.89 1.48 -7.30
CA ASN A 46 -8.05 0.67 -7.62
C ASN A 46 -9.00 1.47 -8.51
N ALA A 47 -9.25 0.97 -9.71
CA ALA A 47 -10.11 1.60 -10.70
C ALA A 47 -11.60 1.56 -10.32
N ASP A 48 -11.98 0.63 -9.44
CA ASP A 48 -13.36 0.49 -8.96
C ASP A 48 -13.65 1.34 -7.72
N SER A 49 -12.63 2.01 -7.16
CA SER A 49 -12.78 2.87 -5.97
C SER A 49 -13.48 4.18 -6.28
N LEU A 50 -14.21 4.69 -5.28
CA LEU A 50 -14.83 6.00 -5.36
C LEU A 50 -13.80 7.09 -5.03
N PRO A 51 -13.68 8.15 -5.85
CA PRO A 51 -12.75 9.24 -5.57
C PRO A 51 -13.17 9.98 -4.29
N THR A 52 -12.30 9.97 -3.29
CA THR A 52 -12.56 10.60 -1.98
C THR A 52 -11.91 11.96 -1.86
N ARG A 53 -10.86 12.23 -2.67
CA ARG A 53 -9.90 13.33 -2.50
C ARG A 53 -9.26 13.38 -1.11
N ASP A 54 -9.37 12.29 -0.36
CA ASP A 54 -8.86 12.13 0.98
C ASP A 54 -7.81 11.01 0.96
N PHE A 55 -6.56 11.41 1.12
CA PHE A 55 -5.41 10.53 0.95
C PHE A 55 -4.91 10.01 2.30
N ASN A 56 -5.82 9.74 3.22
CA ASN A 56 -5.46 9.21 4.54
C ASN A 56 -5.28 7.71 4.49
N ALA A 57 -4.29 7.22 5.22
CA ALA A 57 -4.07 5.78 5.37
C ALA A 57 -4.96 5.21 6.48
N PHE A 58 -5.57 4.07 6.22
CA PHE A 58 -6.29 3.24 7.18
C PHE A 58 -5.31 2.31 7.91
N GLY A 59 -5.38 2.30 9.23
CA GLY A 59 -4.51 1.49 10.08
C GLY A 59 -5.13 0.17 10.50
N PHE A 60 -4.40 -0.92 10.28
CA PHE A 60 -4.75 -2.27 10.68
C PHE A 60 -3.81 -2.75 11.79
N ALA A 61 -4.40 -3.32 12.84
CA ALA A 61 -3.65 -3.95 13.93
C ALA A 61 -2.99 -5.25 13.45
N PRO A 62 -1.83 -5.64 14.04
CA PRO A 62 -1.23 -6.94 13.78
C PRO A 62 -2.22 -8.09 13.99
N SER A 63 -2.14 -9.11 13.14
CA SER A 63 -2.93 -10.32 13.21
C SER A 63 -2.04 -11.56 13.26
N LYS A 64 -2.65 -12.74 13.40
CA LYS A 64 -1.90 -14.01 13.40
C LYS A 64 -1.21 -14.26 12.05
N ASP A 65 -1.86 -13.89 10.95
CA ASP A 65 -1.35 -14.09 9.59
C ASP A 65 -0.37 -12.99 9.18
N VAL A 66 -0.56 -11.76 9.69
CA VAL A 66 0.29 -10.60 9.41
C VAL A 66 0.70 -9.95 10.74
N PRO A 67 1.87 -10.33 11.31
CA PRO A 67 2.27 -9.90 12.65
C PRO A 67 2.85 -8.48 12.72
N PHE A 68 2.52 -7.63 11.74
CA PHE A 68 3.00 -6.25 11.64
C PHE A 68 1.82 -5.29 11.54
N ARG A 69 1.96 -4.09 12.11
CA ARG A 69 0.99 -3.01 11.85
C ARG A 69 0.99 -2.73 10.35
N THR A 70 -0.17 -2.52 9.77
CA THR A 70 -0.30 -2.21 8.34
C THR A 70 -1.03 -0.88 8.18
N LEU A 71 -0.58 -0.04 7.26
CA LEU A 71 -1.22 1.18 6.84
C LEU A 71 -1.53 1.07 5.34
N VAL A 72 -2.78 1.24 4.96
CA VAL A 72 -3.21 1.16 3.56
C VAL A 72 -3.90 2.46 3.18
N ALA A 73 -3.45 3.10 2.11
CA ALA A 73 -4.19 4.19 1.48
C ALA A 73 -4.67 3.71 0.12
N GLU A 74 -5.94 3.93 -0.19
CA GLU A 74 -6.53 3.56 -1.48
C GLU A 74 -6.85 4.84 -2.27
N VAL A 75 -6.54 4.83 -3.57
CA VAL A 75 -6.78 5.94 -4.49
C VAL A 75 -7.23 5.45 -5.85
N THR A 76 -7.94 6.30 -6.59
CA THR A 76 -8.20 6.05 -8.01
C THR A 76 -6.95 6.34 -8.87
N PRO A 77 -6.90 5.86 -10.12
CA PRO A 77 -5.82 6.21 -11.05
C PRO A 77 -5.67 7.74 -11.25
N GLU A 78 -6.77 8.48 -11.35
CA GLU A 78 -6.76 9.94 -11.49
C GLU A 78 -6.23 10.65 -10.22
N GLU A 79 -6.53 10.09 -9.05
CA GLU A 79 -6.01 10.57 -7.78
C GLU A 79 -4.51 10.32 -7.67
N LEU A 80 -4.01 9.17 -8.12
CA LEU A 80 -2.56 8.90 -8.18
C LEU A 80 -1.82 9.95 -9.03
N GLU A 81 -2.38 10.34 -10.19
CA GLU A 81 -1.79 11.40 -11.02
C GLU A 81 -1.73 12.74 -10.28
N THR A 82 -2.79 13.05 -9.52
CA THR A 82 -2.85 14.24 -8.68
C THR A 82 -1.83 14.19 -7.55
N LEU A 83 -1.68 13.06 -6.85
CA LEU A 83 -0.67 12.89 -5.81
C LEU A 83 0.75 13.05 -6.34
N ARG A 84 1.04 12.52 -7.52
CA ARG A 84 2.34 12.68 -8.18
C ARG A 84 2.64 14.12 -8.54
N ARG A 85 1.65 14.85 -9.07
CA ARG A 85 1.78 16.26 -9.45
C ARG A 85 1.95 17.16 -8.23
N GLU A 86 1.15 16.94 -7.19
CA GLU A 86 1.12 17.79 -5.99
C GLU A 86 2.10 17.35 -4.90
N ARG A 87 2.74 16.19 -5.07
CA ARG A 87 3.60 15.54 -4.04
C ARG A 87 2.90 15.44 -2.69
N ARG A 88 1.59 15.26 -2.70
CA ARG A 88 0.78 15.03 -1.51
C ARG A 88 0.71 13.53 -1.34
N LEU A 89 1.20 13.03 -0.22
CA LEU A 89 1.06 11.63 0.21
C LEU A 89 0.63 11.67 1.67
N PRO A 90 0.20 10.52 2.24
CA PRO A 90 0.06 10.43 3.69
C PRO A 90 1.35 10.92 4.38
N PRO A 91 1.25 11.53 5.58
CA PRO A 91 2.42 11.98 6.31
C PRO A 91 3.46 10.85 6.45
N HIS A 92 4.73 11.16 6.21
CA HIS A 92 5.87 10.24 6.26
C HIS A 92 5.93 9.19 5.13
N TRP A 93 5.08 9.29 4.11
CA TRP A 93 5.17 8.43 2.92
C TRP A 93 6.00 9.10 1.83
N ASP A 94 6.92 8.36 1.23
CA ASP A 94 7.74 8.83 0.12
C ASP A 94 7.58 7.89 -1.08
N ILE A 95 6.84 8.35 -2.09
CA ILE A 95 6.60 7.57 -3.32
C ILE A 95 7.87 7.35 -4.15
N THR A 96 8.93 8.13 -3.94
CA THR A 96 10.22 7.91 -4.63
C THR A 96 10.93 6.66 -4.13
N ARG A 97 10.60 6.23 -2.91
CA ARG A 97 11.07 4.99 -2.28
C ARG A 97 10.10 3.82 -2.48
N ALA A 98 9.03 4.05 -3.24
CA ALA A 98 8.00 3.05 -3.46
C ALA A 98 8.44 1.99 -4.48
N LYS A 99 8.14 0.74 -4.19
CA LYS A 99 8.28 -0.37 -5.13
C LYS A 99 6.88 -0.72 -5.69
N PRO A 100 6.66 -0.60 -7.02
CA PRO A 100 5.39 -0.98 -7.63
C PRO A 100 5.26 -2.49 -7.75
N TYR A 101 4.06 -3.00 -7.50
CA TYR A 101 3.64 -4.36 -7.76
C TYR A 101 2.43 -4.30 -8.69
N TYR A 102 2.46 -5.11 -9.73
CA TYR A 102 1.39 -5.19 -10.72
C TYR A 102 0.72 -6.55 -10.61
N ARG A 103 -0.56 -6.60 -10.95
CA ARG A 103 -1.27 -7.88 -11.13
C ARG A 103 -0.48 -8.74 -12.11
N ARG A 104 -0.09 -9.94 -11.68
CA ARG A 104 0.56 -10.89 -12.59
C ARG A 104 -0.50 -11.39 -13.57
N ALA A 105 -0.23 -11.32 -14.86
CA ALA A 105 -1.04 -12.00 -15.85
C ALA A 105 -1.04 -13.50 -15.50
N ALA A 106 -2.24 -14.07 -15.36
CA ALA A 106 -2.44 -15.51 -15.15
C ALA A 106 -1.98 -16.32 -16.36
#